data_AF-A0A851CXT9-F1
#
_entry.id   AF-A0A851CXT9-F1
#
_cell.length_a   1.000
_cell.length_b   1.000
_cell.length_c   1.000
_cell.angle_alpha   90.00
_cell.angle_beta   90.00
_cell.angle_gamma   90.00
#
_symmetry.space_group_name_H-M   'P 1'
#
loop_
_entity.id
_entity.type
_entity.pdbx_description
1 polymer ?
#
loop_
_entity_poly.entity_id
_entity_poly.type
_entity_poly.pdbx_seq_one_letter_code
_entity_poly.pdbx_strand_id
1 'polypeptide(L)'
;AAARGRCPECGSAALVEDALYAQQQLVCAACGCVLSEGLLTTTYTEEEHLREVAYSQSTGQKEQLSRCLQRGIRRVQDLCKVLQLPAVFEETAVSYFQRALQLPAFHLVSLEKKELLGGCCVFVTCRQHNWPLTMGTICSLLYAKQELFASVFLSLQKELGLSVPALSLADLVKTHLGSFRLFQPTADVPAPFLEDKEKLVARTMGIVELARDTWLVTGRHPVPVVTAAAFLAWQSLQPRARLSCPLARFCRVAGVDLPPPAHLRLKELLEILLGMASQLTWLRGFVLDKKTVVKHIGDLLQHRGFLLKNAFCQEGGEEQPGVGPAQASPDEGTPGQDSAGQDSPGQDFLGQDSPGQGSPSSPPVAQEKGCPLAGKRQREGTLRPLLPPCLIHPRKRLRPAAPSTGDSALTGDEPISDSEIEQYLRSPEEIRALRKAKAWP
;
A
#
# COMPACT_ATOMS: atom_id res chain seq x y z
N ALA A 1 -10.74 -38.60 57.79
CA ALA A 1 -9.88 -37.70 57.00
C ALA A 1 -8.64 -37.37 57.83
N ALA A 2 -7.47 -37.92 57.47
CA ALA A 2 -6.23 -37.57 58.13
C ALA A 2 -5.78 -36.17 57.68
N ALA A 3 -5.27 -35.36 58.60
CA ALA A 3 -4.88 -33.98 58.33
C ALA A 3 -3.65 -33.94 57.41
N ARG A 4 -3.79 -33.38 56.19
CA ARG A 4 -2.67 -33.10 55.30
C ARG A 4 -1.67 -32.18 56.01
N GLY A 5 -0.42 -32.63 56.19
CA GLY A 5 0.65 -31.86 56.82
C GLY A 5 1.01 -32.23 58.27
N ARG A 6 0.62 -33.41 58.77
CA ARG A 6 1.10 -33.96 60.04
C ARG A 6 1.60 -35.39 59.89
N CYS A 7 2.61 -35.76 60.67
CA CYS A 7 3.11 -37.12 60.77
C CYS A 7 2.03 -38.05 61.37
N PRO A 8 1.77 -39.24 60.79
CA PRO A 8 0.75 -40.16 61.30
C PRO A 8 1.16 -40.83 62.62
N GLU A 9 2.46 -41.05 62.84
CA GLU A 9 2.99 -41.71 64.04
C GLU A 9 2.98 -40.80 65.29
N CYS A 10 3.47 -39.56 65.17
CA CYS A 10 3.66 -38.66 66.31
C CYS A 10 2.77 -37.40 66.31
N GLY A 11 1.95 -37.20 65.28
CA GLY A 11 1.08 -36.01 65.14
C GLY A 11 1.80 -34.67 64.90
N SER A 12 3.14 -34.69 64.86
CA SER A 12 3.98 -33.50 64.65
C SER A 12 3.77 -32.90 63.26
N ALA A 13 3.80 -31.56 63.19
CA ALA A 13 3.82 -30.80 61.94
C ALA A 13 5.24 -30.47 61.45
N ALA A 14 6.29 -30.86 62.20
CA ALA A 14 7.67 -30.66 61.81
C ALA A 14 8.10 -31.72 60.80
N LEU A 15 7.85 -31.42 59.52
CA LEU A 15 8.22 -32.23 58.36
C LEU A 15 9.33 -31.52 57.59
N VAL A 16 10.35 -32.27 57.18
CA VAL A 16 11.55 -31.78 56.50
C VAL A 16 11.72 -32.58 55.22
N GLU A 17 11.95 -31.87 54.11
CA GLU A 17 12.37 -32.48 52.86
C GLU A 17 13.89 -32.68 52.91
N ASP A 18 14.33 -33.93 52.90
CA ASP A 18 15.73 -34.32 52.80
C ASP A 18 16.02 -34.87 51.39
N ALA A 19 17.23 -34.65 50.91
CA ALA A 19 17.68 -35.02 49.57
C ALA A 19 18.89 -35.98 49.63
N LEU A 20 18.83 -36.94 50.56
CA LEU A 20 19.86 -37.97 50.72
C LEU A 20 20.03 -38.75 49.40
N TYR A 21 21.28 -38.87 48.94
CA TYR A 21 21.65 -39.64 47.74
C TYR A 21 20.84 -39.31 46.46
N ALA A 22 20.43 -38.04 46.31
CA ALA A 22 19.64 -37.54 45.18
C ALA A 22 18.21 -38.10 45.05
N GLN A 23 17.69 -38.75 46.10
CA GLN A 23 16.26 -39.04 46.23
C GLN A 23 15.62 -38.03 47.18
N GLN A 24 14.51 -37.42 46.75
CA GLN A 24 13.74 -36.53 47.62
C GLN A 24 12.86 -37.39 48.55
N GLN A 25 13.00 -37.18 49.85
CA GLN A 25 12.26 -37.85 50.91
C GLN A 25 11.66 -36.82 51.85
N LEU A 26 10.39 -36.95 52.20
CA LEU A 26 9.73 -36.14 53.23
C LEU A 26 9.77 -36.89 54.55
N VAL A 27 10.47 -36.37 55.55
CA VAL A 27 10.73 -37.05 56.83
C VAL A 27 10.26 -36.19 58.00
N CYS A 28 9.68 -36.80 59.04
CA CYS A 28 9.32 -36.07 60.26
C CYS A 28 10.54 -35.85 61.16
N ALA A 29 10.90 -34.59 61.43
CA ALA A 29 12.03 -34.22 62.27
C ALA A 29 11.88 -34.64 63.75
N ALA A 30 10.65 -34.94 64.21
CA ALA A 30 10.38 -35.29 65.60
C ALA A 30 10.50 -36.80 65.91
N CYS A 31 10.34 -37.68 64.92
CA CYS A 31 10.36 -39.14 65.11
C CYS A 31 11.08 -39.93 64.02
N GLY A 32 11.60 -39.28 62.96
CA GLY A 32 12.27 -39.95 61.84
C GLY A 32 11.33 -40.68 60.86
N CYS A 33 10.00 -40.60 61.04
CA CYS A 33 9.04 -41.25 60.15
C CYS A 33 9.08 -40.64 58.73
N VAL A 34 9.39 -41.46 57.72
CA VAL A 34 9.35 -41.08 56.30
C VAL A 34 7.89 -41.12 55.82
N LEU A 35 7.39 -40.01 55.32
CA LEU A 35 6.00 -39.83 54.87
C LEU A 35 5.82 -40.07 53.38
N SER A 36 6.82 -39.69 52.59
CA SER A 36 6.86 -39.95 51.16
C SER A 36 8.31 -40.05 50.72
N GLU A 37 8.68 -41.22 50.22
CA GLU A 37 9.93 -41.45 49.51
C GLU A 37 9.66 -41.38 48.00
N GLY A 38 10.61 -40.84 47.24
CA GLY A 38 10.56 -40.86 45.77
C GLY A 38 10.56 -42.28 45.22
N LEU A 39 9.37 -42.84 44.98
CA LEU A 39 9.17 -44.21 44.53
C LEU A 39 9.85 -44.46 43.18
N LEU A 40 10.85 -45.34 43.15
CA LEU A 40 11.29 -45.99 41.92
C LEU A 40 10.21 -47.00 41.52
N THR A 41 9.32 -46.60 40.59
CA THR A 41 8.22 -47.42 40.12
C THR A 41 8.69 -48.57 39.24
N THR A 42 8.97 -49.71 39.86
CA THR A 42 8.85 -51.05 39.25
C THR A 42 8.11 -51.97 40.22
N THR A 43 6.95 -51.53 40.71
CA THR A 43 6.14 -52.32 41.65
C THR A 43 5.34 -53.39 40.91
N TYR A 44 5.40 -54.61 41.44
CA TYR A 44 4.83 -55.87 40.92
C TYR A 44 3.35 -55.80 40.48
N THR A 45 2.60 -54.81 40.96
CA THR A 45 1.21 -54.51 40.56
C THR A 45 1.06 -54.09 39.09
N GLU A 46 2.14 -53.78 38.38
CA GLU A 46 2.10 -53.51 36.93
C GLU A 46 2.14 -54.79 36.06
N GLU A 47 2.26 -56.00 36.63
CA GLU A 47 2.25 -57.26 35.83
C GLU A 47 0.92 -57.55 35.12
N GLU A 48 -0.18 -56.87 35.48
CA GLU A 48 -1.41 -56.86 34.65
C GLU A 48 -1.20 -56.20 33.26
N HIS A 49 -0.05 -55.58 33.01
CA HIS A 49 0.41 -55.15 31.69
C HIS A 49 1.02 -56.29 30.83
N LEU A 50 0.78 -57.56 31.17
CA LEU A 50 0.72 -58.66 30.19
C LEU A 50 -0.44 -58.53 29.17
N ARG A 51 -0.90 -57.30 28.90
CA ARG A 51 -1.55 -56.99 27.63
C ARG A 51 -0.53 -57.23 26.54
N GLU A 52 -0.90 -58.08 25.60
CA GLU A 52 -0.23 -58.23 24.31
C GLU A 52 0.06 -56.82 23.75
N VAL A 53 1.34 -56.44 23.75
CA VAL A 53 1.77 -55.16 23.16
C VAL A 53 1.66 -55.36 21.66
N ALA A 54 0.45 -55.14 21.14
CA ALA A 54 0.14 -55.21 19.73
C ALA A 54 1.24 -54.43 18.98
N TYR A 55 1.78 -55.01 17.92
CA TYR A 55 2.92 -54.45 17.18
C TYR A 55 2.66 -52.98 16.77
N SER A 56 1.38 -52.62 16.57
CA SER A 56 0.88 -51.26 16.31
C SER A 56 0.97 -50.26 17.47
N GLN A 57 1.28 -50.69 18.70
CA GLN A 57 1.49 -49.81 19.87
C GLN A 57 2.98 -49.61 20.18
N SER A 58 3.83 -50.64 20.03
CA SER A 58 5.29 -50.53 20.22
C SER A 58 6.02 -49.98 19.00
N THR A 59 5.61 -50.37 17.79
CA THR A 59 6.04 -49.73 16.53
C THR A 59 5.00 -48.76 15.98
N GLY A 60 3.99 -48.45 16.79
CA GLY A 60 3.03 -47.38 16.51
C GLY A 60 3.78 -46.11 16.18
N GLN A 61 3.70 -45.69 14.92
CA GLN A 61 4.35 -44.48 14.46
C GLN A 61 3.85 -43.32 15.33
N LYS A 62 4.71 -42.80 16.24
CA LYS A 62 4.50 -41.52 16.93
C LYS A 62 4.12 -40.51 15.86
N GLU A 63 2.82 -40.20 15.75
CA GLU A 63 2.14 -39.82 14.51
C GLU A 63 3.01 -38.96 13.61
N GLN A 64 3.77 -39.61 12.71
CA GLN A 64 4.96 -38.99 12.15
C GLN A 64 4.50 -37.95 11.13
N LEU A 65 4.58 -36.67 11.52
CA LEU A 65 4.26 -35.53 10.68
C LEU A 65 4.80 -35.79 9.27
N SER A 66 3.93 -35.69 8.27
CA SER A 66 4.25 -36.12 6.91
C SER A 66 5.56 -35.47 6.43
N ARG A 67 6.36 -36.19 5.62
CA ARG A 67 7.67 -35.70 5.16
C ARG A 67 7.59 -34.32 4.49
N CYS A 68 6.47 -34.02 3.81
CA CYS A 68 6.22 -32.70 3.24
C CYS A 68 5.93 -31.62 4.29
N LEU A 69 5.17 -31.93 5.35
CA LEU A 69 4.94 -31.05 6.49
C LEU A 69 6.25 -30.74 7.23
N GLN A 70 7.06 -31.76 7.55
CA GLN A 70 8.38 -31.56 8.20
C GLN A 70 9.32 -30.68 7.36
N ARG A 71 9.40 -30.93 6.04
CA ARG A 71 10.22 -30.11 5.12
C ARG A 71 9.70 -28.68 5.00
N GLY A 72 8.37 -28.50 5.02
CA GLY A 72 7.74 -27.19 4.96
C GLY A 72 7.95 -26.38 6.24
N ILE A 73 7.80 -27.01 7.42
CA ILE A 73 8.10 -26.38 8.72
C ILE A 73 9.54 -25.88 8.74
N ARG A 74 10.54 -26.73 8.44
CA ARG A 74 11.95 -26.33 8.42
C ARG A 74 12.18 -25.11 7.51
N ARG A 75 11.61 -25.11 6.29
CA ARG A 75 11.70 -23.98 5.35
C ARG A 75 11.06 -22.69 5.86
N VAL A 76 9.95 -22.78 6.60
CA VAL A 76 9.33 -21.60 7.26
C VAL A 76 10.29 -21.03 8.31
N GLN A 77 10.90 -21.89 9.13
CA GLN A 77 11.88 -21.49 10.15
C GLN A 77 13.14 -20.89 9.50
N ASP A 78 13.65 -21.51 8.43
CA ASP A 78 14.81 -21.03 7.68
C ASP A 78 14.53 -19.66 7.03
N LEU A 79 13.33 -19.45 6.47
CA LEU A 79 12.92 -18.15 5.93
C LEU A 79 12.81 -17.08 7.02
N CYS A 80 12.29 -17.41 8.20
CA CYS A 80 12.27 -16.50 9.35
C CYS A 80 13.68 -16.10 9.80
N LYS A 81 14.63 -17.04 9.81
CA LYS A 81 16.04 -16.79 10.14
C LYS A 81 16.74 -15.92 9.09
N VAL A 82 16.53 -16.19 7.79
CA VAL A 82 17.04 -15.36 6.68
C VAL A 82 16.52 -13.92 6.76
N LEU A 83 15.26 -13.74 7.17
CA LEU A 83 14.64 -12.42 7.39
C LEU A 83 14.95 -11.79 8.76
N GLN A 84 15.71 -12.48 9.63
CA GLN A 84 16.06 -12.06 11.00
C GLN A 84 14.83 -11.71 11.86
N LEU A 85 13.76 -12.51 11.76
CA LEU A 85 12.52 -12.29 12.51
C LEU A 85 12.62 -12.79 13.97
N PRO A 86 11.88 -12.19 14.92
CA PRO A 86 11.78 -12.70 16.30
C PRO A 86 11.11 -14.09 16.37
N ALA A 87 11.49 -14.91 17.35
CA ALA A 87 11.01 -16.29 17.51
C ALA A 87 9.47 -16.43 17.55
N VAL A 88 8.75 -15.46 18.13
CA VAL A 88 7.27 -15.42 18.18
C VAL A 88 6.64 -15.48 16.76
N PHE A 89 7.32 -14.93 15.75
CA PHE A 89 6.87 -14.95 14.37
C PHE A 89 7.08 -16.33 13.74
N GLU A 90 8.14 -17.04 14.14
CA GLU A 90 8.43 -18.40 13.69
C GLU A 90 7.34 -19.37 14.17
N GLU A 91 7.00 -19.34 15.46
CA GLU A 91 5.93 -20.16 16.05
C GLU A 91 4.57 -19.91 15.39
N THR A 92 4.22 -18.63 15.21
CA THR A 92 2.95 -18.22 14.58
C THR A 92 2.88 -18.66 13.11
N ALA A 93 3.96 -18.47 12.34
CA ALA A 93 4.02 -18.89 10.94
C ALA A 93 3.98 -20.41 10.78
N VAL A 94 4.64 -21.16 11.67
CA VAL A 94 4.60 -22.63 11.71
C VAL A 94 3.18 -23.13 12.05
N SER A 95 2.50 -22.51 13.02
CA SER A 95 1.11 -22.81 13.35
C SER A 95 0.16 -22.60 12.16
N TYR A 96 0.28 -21.47 11.45
CA TYR A 96 -0.50 -21.24 10.23
C TYR A 96 -0.19 -22.26 9.12
N PHE A 97 1.08 -22.67 8.95
CA PHE A 97 1.46 -23.66 7.95
C PHE A 97 0.92 -25.06 8.26
N GLN A 98 0.97 -25.48 9.53
CA GLN A 98 0.37 -26.74 10.00
C GLN A 98 -1.14 -26.76 9.75
N ARG A 99 -1.85 -25.69 10.18
CA ARG A 99 -3.29 -25.54 9.95
C ARG A 99 -3.66 -25.51 8.48
N ALA A 100 -2.88 -24.84 7.64
CA ALA A 100 -3.13 -24.78 6.20
C ALA A 100 -3.05 -26.17 5.54
N LEU A 101 -2.06 -27.00 5.90
CA LEU A 101 -1.90 -28.34 5.32
C LEU A 101 -2.92 -29.38 5.80
N GLN A 102 -3.62 -29.13 6.91
CA GLN A 102 -4.78 -29.94 7.34
C GLN A 102 -6.01 -29.72 6.44
N LEU A 103 -6.08 -28.60 5.70
CA LEU A 103 -7.21 -28.29 4.83
C LEU A 103 -7.12 -29.06 3.50
N PRO A 104 -8.23 -29.63 2.99
CA PRO A 104 -8.24 -30.39 1.74
C PRO A 104 -7.78 -29.54 0.55
N ALA A 105 -8.04 -28.23 0.58
CA ALA A 105 -7.62 -27.26 -0.43
C ALA A 105 -6.09 -27.18 -0.62
N PHE A 106 -5.28 -27.50 0.39
CA PHE A 106 -3.81 -27.46 0.32
C PHE A 106 -3.15 -28.85 0.38
N HIS A 107 -3.87 -29.87 0.87
CA HIS A 107 -3.35 -31.23 1.00
C HIS A 107 -2.85 -31.85 -0.31
N LEU A 108 -3.62 -31.75 -1.40
CA LEU A 108 -3.31 -32.41 -2.70
C LEU A 108 -2.64 -31.48 -3.73
N VAL A 109 -2.10 -30.34 -3.30
CA VAL A 109 -1.55 -29.33 -4.21
C VAL A 109 -0.09 -29.63 -4.61
N SER A 110 0.32 -29.11 -5.77
CA SER A 110 1.70 -29.20 -6.30
C SER A 110 2.76 -28.73 -5.29
N LEU A 111 3.98 -29.28 -5.43
CA LEU A 111 5.10 -28.98 -4.53
C LEU A 111 5.39 -27.48 -4.48
N GLU A 112 5.52 -26.82 -5.64
CA GLU A 112 5.76 -25.37 -5.76
C GLU A 112 4.79 -24.54 -4.89
N LYS A 113 3.48 -24.77 -5.03
CA LYS A 113 2.47 -24.07 -4.25
C LYS A 113 2.58 -24.34 -2.75
N LYS A 114 3.05 -25.53 -2.33
CA LYS A 114 3.35 -25.84 -0.92
C LYS A 114 4.63 -25.14 -0.42
N GLU A 115 5.59 -24.84 -1.28
CA GLU A 115 6.74 -24.00 -0.92
C GLU A 115 6.30 -22.54 -0.74
N LEU A 116 5.48 -22.02 -1.67
CA LEU A 116 4.90 -20.67 -1.58
C LEU A 116 3.97 -20.50 -0.39
N LEU A 117 3.25 -21.55 0.01
CA LEU A 117 2.38 -21.58 1.19
C LEU A 117 3.16 -21.20 2.46
N GLY A 118 4.36 -21.74 2.65
CA GLY A 118 5.24 -21.36 3.77
C GLY A 118 5.61 -19.88 3.74
N GLY A 119 5.98 -19.35 2.56
CA GLY A 119 6.21 -17.93 2.36
C GLY A 119 4.99 -17.05 2.64
N CYS A 120 3.79 -17.52 2.30
CA CYS A 120 2.53 -16.83 2.59
C CYS A 120 2.23 -16.82 4.10
N CYS A 121 2.51 -17.89 4.84
CA CYS A 121 2.35 -17.94 6.30
C CYS A 121 3.28 -16.94 7.00
N VAL A 122 4.56 -16.87 6.59
CA VAL A 122 5.50 -15.85 7.07
C VAL A 122 5.02 -14.44 6.71
N PHE A 123 4.56 -14.23 5.47
CA PHE A 123 4.03 -12.94 5.03
C PHE A 123 2.86 -12.43 5.87
N VAL A 124 1.87 -13.29 6.13
CA VAL A 124 0.69 -12.93 6.95
C VAL A 124 1.12 -12.57 8.37
N THR A 125 1.98 -13.39 8.98
CA THR A 125 2.51 -13.14 10.33
C THR A 125 3.24 -11.80 10.41
N CYS A 126 4.12 -11.51 9.44
CA CYS A 126 4.77 -10.21 9.32
C CYS A 126 3.77 -9.05 9.21
N ARG A 127 2.67 -9.20 8.46
CA ARG A 127 1.64 -8.15 8.34
C ARG A 127 0.84 -7.92 9.62
N GLN A 128 0.54 -8.96 10.38
CA GLN A 128 -0.17 -8.83 11.66
C GLN A 128 0.66 -8.07 12.70
N HIS A 129 1.98 -8.25 12.70
CA HIS A 129 2.90 -7.53 13.58
C HIS A 129 3.48 -6.23 13.00
N ASN A 130 2.89 -5.69 11.92
CA ASN A 130 3.36 -4.47 11.23
C ASN A 130 4.81 -4.51 10.71
N TRP A 131 5.39 -5.71 10.54
CA TRP A 131 6.73 -5.86 9.96
C TRP A 131 6.69 -5.53 8.46
N PRO A 132 7.54 -4.61 7.96
CA PRO A 132 7.39 -4.00 6.63
C PRO A 132 7.91 -4.88 5.48
N LEU A 133 7.31 -6.07 5.34
CA LEU A 133 7.65 -7.05 4.31
C LEU A 133 6.77 -6.88 3.06
N THR A 134 7.40 -6.85 1.89
CA THR A 134 6.71 -6.78 0.59
C THR A 134 6.61 -8.16 -0.06
N MET A 135 5.54 -8.38 -0.82
CA MET A 135 5.37 -9.63 -1.59
C MET A 135 6.53 -9.85 -2.56
N GLY A 136 7.05 -8.78 -3.18
CA GLY A 136 8.20 -8.85 -4.09
C GLY A 136 9.45 -9.38 -3.41
N THR A 137 9.76 -8.92 -2.19
CA THR A 137 10.91 -9.39 -1.41
C THR A 137 10.84 -10.91 -1.15
N ILE A 138 9.67 -11.43 -0.76
CA ILE A 138 9.48 -12.88 -0.55
C ILE A 138 9.56 -13.64 -1.88
N CYS A 139 8.96 -13.12 -2.95
CA CYS A 139 9.05 -13.76 -4.27
C CYS A 139 10.50 -13.86 -4.75
N SER A 140 11.33 -12.83 -4.52
CA SER A 140 12.77 -12.87 -4.83
C SER A 140 13.54 -13.88 -3.97
N LEU A 141 13.25 -13.97 -2.66
CA LEU A 141 13.89 -14.93 -1.76
C LEU A 141 13.50 -16.40 -2.06
N LEU A 142 12.27 -16.62 -2.53
CA LEU A 142 11.76 -17.95 -2.89
C LEU A 142 11.90 -18.28 -4.38
N TYR A 143 12.55 -17.40 -5.18
CA TYR A 143 12.69 -17.52 -6.64
C TYR A 143 11.35 -17.79 -7.37
N ALA A 144 10.29 -17.13 -6.91
CA ALA A 144 8.91 -17.43 -7.26
C ALA A 144 8.27 -16.38 -8.18
N LYS A 145 7.29 -16.80 -9.00
CA LYS A 145 6.45 -15.89 -9.80
C LYS A 145 5.43 -15.18 -8.92
N GLN A 146 5.37 -13.85 -9.03
CA GLN A 146 4.51 -12.99 -8.21
C GLN A 146 3.00 -13.33 -8.36
N GLU A 147 2.56 -13.73 -9.56
CA GLU A 147 1.17 -14.14 -9.83
C GLU A 147 0.79 -15.42 -9.07
N LEU A 148 1.68 -16.41 -9.06
CA LEU A 148 1.46 -17.66 -8.31
C LEU A 148 1.43 -17.40 -6.81
N PHE A 149 2.35 -16.58 -6.30
CA PHE A 149 2.35 -16.17 -4.89
C PHE A 149 1.05 -15.45 -4.50
N ALA A 150 0.58 -14.51 -5.31
CA ALA A 150 -0.69 -13.81 -5.09
C ALA A 150 -1.89 -14.77 -5.07
N SER A 151 -1.92 -15.76 -5.98
CA SER A 151 -2.99 -16.77 -6.00
C SER A 151 -3.01 -17.63 -4.74
N VAL A 152 -1.85 -18.10 -4.26
CA VAL A 152 -1.73 -18.92 -3.04
C VAL A 152 -2.05 -18.09 -1.79
N PHE A 153 -1.61 -16.83 -1.74
CA PHE A 153 -1.92 -15.91 -0.65
C PHE A 153 -3.42 -15.65 -0.51
N LEU A 154 -4.13 -15.38 -1.61
CA LEU A 154 -5.58 -15.14 -1.59
C LEU A 154 -6.36 -16.40 -1.17
N SER A 155 -5.97 -17.58 -1.67
CA SER A 155 -6.53 -18.84 -1.19
C SER A 155 -6.26 -19.05 0.31
N LEU A 156 -5.03 -18.82 0.78
CA LEU A 156 -4.69 -18.97 2.20
C LEU A 156 -5.53 -18.06 3.10
N GLN A 157 -5.67 -16.79 2.71
CA GLN A 157 -6.45 -15.81 3.45
C GLN A 157 -7.93 -16.22 3.55
N LYS A 158 -8.51 -16.69 2.44
CA LYS A 158 -9.90 -17.15 2.38
C LYS A 158 -10.13 -18.40 3.25
N GLU A 159 -9.30 -19.42 3.08
CA GLU A 159 -9.52 -20.74 3.70
C GLU A 159 -9.20 -20.76 5.21
N LEU A 160 -8.24 -19.95 5.69
CA LEU A 160 -7.96 -19.80 7.13
C LEU A 160 -8.73 -18.65 7.80
N GLY A 161 -9.52 -17.87 7.06
CA GLY A 161 -10.29 -16.73 7.58
C GLY A 161 -9.44 -15.63 8.21
N LEU A 162 -8.22 -15.40 7.69
CA LEU A 162 -7.25 -14.51 8.35
C LEU A 162 -7.52 -13.03 8.03
N SER A 163 -7.66 -12.23 9.08
CA SER A 163 -7.57 -10.77 8.97
C SER A 163 -6.11 -10.38 8.75
N VAL A 164 -5.81 -9.80 7.60
CA VAL A 164 -4.45 -9.38 7.20
C VAL A 164 -4.43 -7.85 7.07
N PRO A 165 -3.72 -7.12 7.95
CA PRO A 165 -3.61 -5.67 7.84
C PRO A 165 -2.97 -5.18 6.53
N ALA A 166 -3.38 -3.98 6.10
CA ALA A 166 -2.71 -3.25 5.04
C ALA A 166 -1.24 -2.96 5.42
N LEU A 167 -0.38 -2.76 4.42
CA LEU A 167 1.03 -2.47 4.68
C LEU A 167 1.19 -1.11 5.37
N SER A 168 1.80 -1.09 6.56
CA SER A 168 2.25 0.15 7.19
C SER A 168 3.25 0.87 6.27
N LEU A 169 2.83 2.01 5.72
CA LEU A 169 3.71 2.89 4.95
C LEU A 169 4.82 3.47 5.84
N ALA A 170 4.53 3.72 7.11
CA ALA A 170 5.49 4.32 8.03
C ALA A 170 6.70 3.40 8.26
N ASP A 171 6.45 2.11 8.48
CA ASP A 171 7.52 1.15 8.72
C ASP A 171 8.22 0.75 7.41
N LEU A 172 7.49 0.73 6.29
CA LEU A 172 8.10 0.61 4.96
C LEU A 172 9.08 1.76 4.66
N VAL A 173 8.72 3.01 5.00
CA VAL A 173 9.62 4.17 4.86
C VAL A 173 10.88 4.00 5.72
N LYS A 174 10.73 3.61 6.99
CA LYS A 174 11.88 3.39 7.89
C LYS A 174 12.83 2.30 7.39
N THR A 175 12.29 1.15 6.99
CA THR A 175 13.11 0.00 6.53
C THR A 175 13.70 0.23 5.14
N HIS A 176 12.94 0.81 4.21
CA HIS A 176 13.46 1.12 2.87
C HIS A 176 14.54 2.20 2.92
N LEU A 177 14.35 3.27 3.69
CA LEU A 177 15.41 4.25 3.91
C LEU A 177 16.59 3.67 4.70
N GLY A 178 16.34 2.71 5.60
CA GLY A 178 17.39 2.04 6.38
C GLY A 178 18.43 1.30 5.55
N SER A 179 18.10 0.89 4.32
CA SER A 179 19.05 0.23 3.40
C SER A 179 19.89 1.20 2.56
N PHE A 180 19.59 2.51 2.59
CA PHE A 180 20.25 3.49 1.73
C PHE A 180 21.68 3.76 2.21
N ARG A 181 22.64 3.71 1.28
CA ARG A 181 24.07 3.99 1.55
C ARG A 181 24.42 5.49 1.69
N LEU A 182 23.44 6.33 2.01
CA LEU A 182 23.58 7.81 2.01
C LEU A 182 23.96 8.41 3.38
N PHE A 183 24.01 7.61 4.44
CA PHE A 183 24.29 8.07 5.81
C PHE A 183 25.75 7.89 6.24
N GLN A 184 26.56 7.17 5.45
CA GLN A 184 27.96 6.89 5.74
C GLN A 184 28.83 7.26 4.53
N PRO A 185 29.99 7.91 4.74
CA PRO A 185 30.94 8.20 3.67
C PRO A 185 31.52 6.90 3.13
N THR A 186 31.03 6.47 1.97
CA THR A 186 31.58 5.37 1.17
C THR A 186 32.14 5.93 -0.13
N ALA A 187 33.10 5.24 -0.75
CA ALA A 187 33.85 5.76 -1.91
C ALA A 187 32.96 6.18 -3.10
N ASP A 188 31.78 5.57 -3.24
CA ASP A 188 30.81 5.84 -4.30
C ASP A 188 29.93 7.10 -4.06
N VAL A 189 29.96 7.68 -2.84
CA VAL A 189 29.03 8.73 -2.40
C VAL A 189 29.77 10.07 -2.24
N PRO A 190 29.51 11.07 -3.10
CA PRO A 190 30.06 12.42 -2.93
C PRO A 190 29.63 13.04 -1.60
N ALA A 191 30.53 13.76 -0.92
CA ALA A 191 30.24 14.50 0.30
C ALA A 191 28.93 15.34 0.29
N PRO A 192 28.56 16.10 -0.76
CA PRO A 192 27.29 16.85 -0.78
C PRO A 192 26.03 15.97 -0.94
N PHE A 193 26.17 14.66 -1.11
CA PHE A 193 25.07 13.71 -1.22
C PHE A 193 24.78 12.98 0.10
N LEU A 194 25.67 13.09 1.09
CA LEU A 194 25.46 12.59 2.44
C LEU A 194 24.33 13.36 3.13
N GLU A 195 23.52 12.64 3.91
CA GLU A 195 22.43 13.22 4.70
C GLU A 195 22.29 12.57 6.06
N ASP A 196 21.62 13.30 6.95
CA ASP A 196 21.14 12.75 8.21
C ASP A 196 19.91 11.86 7.99
N LYS A 197 19.94 10.68 8.62
CA LYS A 197 18.89 9.66 8.52
C LYS A 197 17.56 10.18 9.08
N GLU A 198 17.59 10.92 10.18
CA GLU A 198 16.35 11.38 10.84
C GLU A 198 15.64 12.43 9.99
N LYS A 199 16.37 13.45 9.52
CA LYS A 199 15.84 14.45 8.57
C LYS A 199 15.30 13.83 7.29
N LEU A 200 16.00 12.83 6.72
CA LEU A 200 15.54 12.17 5.50
C LEU A 200 14.25 11.35 5.75
N VAL A 201 14.18 10.60 6.86
CA VAL A 201 12.99 9.81 7.24
C VAL A 201 11.79 10.73 7.51
N ALA A 202 11.96 11.77 8.33
CA ALA A 202 10.89 12.70 8.68
C ALA A 202 10.33 13.41 7.44
N ARG A 203 11.20 13.90 6.55
CA ARG A 203 10.75 14.57 5.33
C ARG A 203 10.15 13.61 4.31
N THR A 204 10.68 12.39 4.17
CA THR A 204 10.09 11.36 3.30
C THR A 204 8.69 10.98 3.78
N MET A 205 8.50 10.85 5.10
CA MET A 205 7.19 10.59 5.69
C MET A 205 6.19 11.69 5.32
N GLY A 206 6.58 12.95 5.46
CA GLY A 206 5.74 14.10 5.10
C GLY A 206 5.26 14.07 3.65
N ILE A 207 6.13 13.66 2.71
CA ILE A 207 5.80 13.52 1.28
C ILE A 207 4.95 12.27 1.00
N VAL A 208 5.18 11.16 1.71
CA VAL A 208 4.37 9.92 1.56
C VAL A 208 2.95 10.11 2.12
N GLU A 209 2.81 10.84 3.22
CA GLU A 209 1.50 11.25 3.76
C GLU A 209 0.78 12.19 2.78
N LEU A 210 1.47 13.19 2.24
CA LEU A 210 0.92 14.03 1.16
C LEU A 210 0.47 13.19 -0.05
N ALA A 211 1.26 12.18 -0.45
CA ALA A 211 0.93 11.26 -1.54
C ALA A 211 -0.32 10.40 -1.24
N ARG A 212 -0.55 10.04 0.02
CA ARG A 212 -1.78 9.35 0.45
C ARG A 212 -2.98 10.27 0.34
N ASP A 213 -2.86 11.48 0.88
CA ASP A 213 -3.95 12.46 0.96
C ASP A 213 -4.32 13.04 -0.43
N THR A 214 -3.43 12.90 -1.43
CA THR A 214 -3.64 13.27 -2.85
C THR A 214 -3.86 12.07 -3.79
N TRP A 215 -4.35 10.94 -3.26
CA TRP A 215 -4.75 9.76 -4.04
C TRP A 215 -3.63 9.08 -4.87
N LEU A 216 -2.35 9.38 -4.62
CA LEU A 216 -1.23 8.77 -5.35
C LEU A 216 -0.84 7.37 -4.86
N VAL A 217 -1.24 6.98 -3.65
CA VAL A 217 -0.92 5.66 -3.06
C VAL A 217 -1.98 4.61 -3.38
N THR A 218 -3.27 5.00 -3.45
CA THR A 218 -4.41 4.08 -3.58
C THR A 218 -4.32 3.23 -4.86
N GLY A 219 -4.45 1.91 -4.71
CA GLY A 219 -4.40 0.95 -5.82
C GLY A 219 -3.04 0.83 -6.54
N ARG A 220 -1.94 1.32 -5.92
CA ARG A 220 -0.61 1.37 -6.54
C ARG A 220 0.45 0.69 -5.66
N HIS A 221 1.54 0.23 -6.26
CA HIS A 221 2.65 -0.34 -5.50
C HIS A 221 3.31 0.75 -4.63
N PRO A 222 3.54 0.50 -3.32
CA PRO A 222 4.03 1.52 -2.40
C PRO A 222 5.55 1.79 -2.54
N VAL A 223 6.37 0.79 -2.86
CA VAL A 223 7.83 0.95 -2.99
C VAL A 223 8.22 2.02 -4.03
N PRO A 224 7.66 2.06 -5.26
CA PRO A 224 7.90 3.17 -6.19
C PRO A 224 7.51 4.56 -5.67
N VAL A 225 6.46 4.66 -4.83
CA VAL A 225 6.03 5.93 -4.22
C VAL A 225 7.04 6.38 -3.16
N VAL A 226 7.43 5.48 -2.25
CA VAL A 226 8.45 5.75 -1.23
C VAL A 226 9.79 6.11 -1.87
N THR A 227 10.24 5.42 -2.92
CA THR A 227 11.48 5.75 -3.63
C THR A 227 11.45 7.14 -4.27
N ALA A 228 10.32 7.53 -4.90
CA ALA A 228 10.15 8.87 -5.46
C ALA A 228 10.09 9.96 -4.38
N ALA A 229 9.40 9.69 -3.25
CA ALA A 229 9.32 10.59 -2.10
C ALA A 229 10.70 10.77 -1.42
N ALA A 230 11.46 9.69 -1.26
CA ALA A 230 12.81 9.71 -0.69
C ALA A 230 13.77 10.55 -1.53
N PHE A 231 13.70 10.43 -2.85
CA PHE A 231 14.47 11.27 -3.78
C PHE A 231 14.13 12.75 -3.65
N LEU A 232 12.83 13.11 -3.60
CA LEU A 232 12.40 14.50 -3.41
C LEU A 232 12.79 15.05 -2.04
N ALA A 233 12.65 14.25 -0.98
CA ALA A 233 13.10 14.60 0.37
C ALA A 233 14.59 14.94 0.35
N TRP A 234 15.43 14.02 -0.15
CA TRP A 234 16.87 14.19 -0.29
C TRP A 234 17.26 15.40 -1.15
N GLN A 235 16.61 15.63 -2.31
CA GLN A 235 16.88 16.82 -3.12
C GLN A 235 16.51 18.12 -2.40
N SER A 236 15.39 18.15 -1.67
CA SER A 236 14.89 19.36 -1.01
C SER A 236 15.68 19.76 0.25
N LEU A 237 16.43 18.85 0.87
CA LEU A 237 17.30 19.15 2.01
C LEU A 237 18.54 19.98 1.59
N GLN A 238 19.11 19.70 0.40
CA GLN A 238 20.21 20.50 -0.15
C GLN A 238 20.06 20.75 -1.66
N PRO A 239 19.11 21.62 -2.09
CA PRO A 239 18.76 21.78 -3.50
C PRO A 239 19.92 22.23 -4.39
N ARG A 240 20.80 23.10 -3.85
CA ARG A 240 21.91 23.71 -4.61
C ARG A 240 22.85 22.68 -5.25
N ALA A 241 23.14 21.58 -4.56
CA ALA A 241 24.04 20.54 -5.06
C ALA A 241 23.33 19.36 -5.74
N ARG A 242 22.03 19.15 -5.46
CA ARG A 242 21.31 17.90 -5.76
C ARG A 242 20.31 18.00 -6.91
N LEU A 243 19.91 19.20 -7.31
CA LEU A 243 19.01 19.42 -8.45
C LEU A 243 19.57 18.96 -9.81
N SER A 244 20.89 18.81 -9.93
CA SER A 244 21.58 18.25 -11.10
C SER A 244 21.55 16.71 -11.15
N CYS A 245 21.19 16.05 -10.05
CA CYS A 245 21.20 14.59 -9.94
C CYS A 245 19.85 13.99 -10.37
N PRO A 246 19.78 13.14 -11.41
CA PRO A 246 18.54 12.45 -11.79
C PRO A 246 18.26 11.24 -10.88
N LEU A 247 16.98 10.84 -10.78
CA LEU A 247 16.51 9.71 -9.96
C LEU A 247 17.34 8.42 -10.18
N ALA A 248 17.69 8.09 -11.43
CA ALA A 248 18.48 6.90 -11.76
C ALA A 248 19.96 6.98 -11.33
N ARG A 249 20.50 8.18 -11.07
CA ARG A 249 21.82 8.35 -10.44
C ARG A 249 21.69 8.25 -8.92
N PHE A 250 20.65 8.87 -8.34
CA PHE A 250 20.34 8.75 -6.91
C PHE A 250 20.16 7.30 -6.46
N CYS A 251 19.33 6.49 -7.14
CA CYS A 251 19.13 5.08 -6.80
C CYS A 251 20.44 4.27 -6.80
N ARG A 252 21.32 4.50 -7.79
CA ARG A 252 22.64 3.85 -7.85
C ARG A 252 23.54 4.24 -6.68
N VAL A 253 23.63 5.53 -6.35
CA VAL A 253 24.42 6.02 -5.20
C VAL A 253 23.84 5.54 -3.86
N ALA A 254 22.52 5.43 -3.76
CA ALA A 254 21.85 4.88 -2.57
C ALA A 254 22.02 3.36 -2.43
N GLY A 255 22.44 2.64 -3.48
CA GLY A 255 22.56 1.18 -3.49
C GLY A 255 21.23 0.44 -3.62
N VAL A 256 20.25 1.03 -4.33
CA VAL A 256 18.86 0.53 -4.42
C VAL A 256 18.41 0.41 -5.87
N ASP A 257 17.71 -0.68 -6.19
CA ASP A 257 17.11 -0.88 -7.52
C ASP A 257 16.07 0.19 -7.85
N LEU A 258 16.11 0.72 -9.06
CA LEU A 258 15.14 1.71 -9.55
C LEU A 258 13.82 1.00 -9.93
N PRO A 259 12.71 1.19 -9.20
CA PRO A 259 11.45 0.55 -9.56
C PRO A 259 10.90 1.20 -10.84
N PRO A 260 10.49 0.45 -11.88
CA PRO A 260 10.05 1.03 -13.14
C PRO A 260 8.98 2.13 -13.01
N PRO A 261 7.95 2.03 -12.14
CA PRO A 261 6.95 3.10 -11.99
C PRO A 261 7.44 4.37 -11.28
N ALA A 262 8.64 4.39 -10.68
CA ALA A 262 9.08 5.49 -9.81
C ALA A 262 9.21 6.84 -10.54
N HIS A 263 9.59 6.83 -11.82
CA HIS A 263 9.65 8.05 -12.63
C HIS A 263 8.26 8.68 -12.87
N LEU A 264 7.21 7.86 -12.98
CA LEU A 264 5.82 8.34 -13.08
C LEU A 264 5.35 8.93 -11.74
N ARG A 265 5.64 8.25 -10.62
CA ARG A 265 5.32 8.74 -9.27
C ARG A 265 6.01 10.07 -8.96
N LEU A 266 7.28 10.22 -9.37
CA LEU A 266 8.04 11.47 -9.26
C LEU A 266 7.38 12.61 -10.06
N LYS A 267 6.96 12.35 -11.30
CA LYS A 267 6.28 13.34 -12.14
C LYS A 267 4.96 13.80 -11.52
N GLU A 268 4.15 12.87 -11.03
CA GLU A 268 2.86 13.16 -10.38
C GLU A 268 3.04 13.94 -9.07
N LEU A 269 4.01 13.55 -8.22
CA LEU A 269 4.34 14.28 -6.99
C LEU A 269 4.76 15.72 -7.26
N LEU A 270 5.59 15.95 -8.28
CA LEU A 270 5.98 17.30 -8.69
C LEU A 270 4.80 18.11 -9.25
N GLU A 271 3.85 17.49 -9.94
CA GLU A 271 2.64 18.16 -10.44
C GLU A 271 1.68 18.54 -9.30
N ILE A 272 1.54 17.71 -8.28
CA ILE A 272 0.80 18.02 -7.05
C ILE A 272 1.47 19.15 -6.25
N LEU A 273 2.80 19.09 -6.05
CA LEU A 273 3.54 20.14 -5.35
C LEU A 273 3.44 21.50 -6.06
N LEU A 274 3.40 21.52 -7.41
CA LEU A 274 3.15 22.74 -8.18
C LEU A 274 1.72 23.28 -7.96
N GLY A 275 0.70 22.42 -7.97
CA GLY A 275 -0.68 22.80 -7.66
C GLY A 275 -0.85 23.36 -6.24
N MET A 276 -0.14 22.79 -5.25
CA MET A 276 -0.10 23.35 -3.89
C MET A 276 0.64 24.69 -3.84
N ALA A 277 1.77 24.82 -4.53
CA ALA A 277 2.57 26.05 -4.50
C ALA A 277 1.84 27.24 -5.13
N SER A 278 0.99 27.01 -6.14
CA SER A 278 0.09 28.05 -6.66
C SER A 278 -0.99 28.53 -5.70
N GLN A 279 -1.15 27.92 -4.51
CA GLN A 279 -2.04 28.45 -3.46
C GLN A 279 -1.35 29.44 -2.52
N LEU A 280 -0.02 29.47 -2.49
CA LEU A 280 0.73 30.42 -1.67
C LEU A 280 0.86 31.76 -2.40
N THR A 281 0.29 32.82 -1.83
CA THR A 281 0.23 34.17 -2.42
C THR A 281 1.61 34.73 -2.80
N TRP A 282 2.62 34.50 -1.96
CA TRP A 282 4.00 34.90 -2.19
C TRP A 282 4.75 34.04 -3.24
N LEU A 283 4.21 32.88 -3.60
CA LEU A 283 4.73 32.03 -4.69
C LEU A 283 3.96 32.20 -6.00
N ARG A 284 2.70 32.67 -5.98
CA ARG A 284 1.89 32.97 -7.18
C ARG A 284 2.56 33.96 -8.14
N GLY A 285 3.43 34.84 -7.64
CA GLY A 285 4.20 35.80 -8.46
C GLY A 285 5.38 35.19 -9.23
N PHE A 286 5.73 33.92 -9.00
CA PHE A 286 6.85 33.25 -9.65
C PHE A 286 6.37 32.16 -10.61
N VAL A 287 6.99 32.08 -11.80
CA VAL A 287 6.82 30.94 -12.70
C VAL A 287 7.57 29.74 -12.10
N LEU A 288 6.83 28.86 -11.41
CA LEU A 288 7.41 27.70 -10.73
C LEU A 288 7.61 26.53 -11.70
N ASP A 289 8.86 26.29 -12.06
CA ASP A 289 9.29 25.05 -12.71
C ASP A 289 9.30 23.85 -11.73
N LYS A 290 9.18 22.65 -12.30
CA LYS A 290 9.39 21.35 -11.62
C LYS A 290 10.74 21.22 -10.88
N LYS A 291 11.73 22.06 -11.21
CA LYS A 291 13.04 22.13 -10.52
C LYS A 291 13.09 23.20 -9.41
N THR A 292 12.28 24.25 -9.50
CA THR A 292 12.27 25.34 -8.49
C THR A 292 11.40 24.98 -7.30
N VAL A 293 10.26 24.32 -7.52
CA VAL A 293 9.34 23.83 -6.46
C VAL A 293 10.04 22.95 -5.42
N VAL A 294 11.07 22.19 -5.83
CA VAL A 294 11.86 21.31 -4.94
C VAL A 294 12.54 22.09 -3.80
N LYS A 295 12.87 23.37 -4.00
CA LYS A 295 13.44 24.25 -2.97
C LYS A 295 12.43 24.56 -1.86
N HIS A 296 11.15 24.66 -2.21
CA HIS A 296 10.04 25.06 -1.34
C HIS A 296 9.29 23.87 -0.71
N ILE A 297 9.75 22.63 -0.92
CA ILE A 297 9.12 21.44 -0.33
C ILE A 297 9.08 21.50 1.20
N GLY A 298 10.03 22.17 1.86
CA GLY A 298 9.97 22.39 3.31
C GLY A 298 8.71 23.19 3.71
N ASP A 299 8.57 24.37 3.11
CA ASP A 299 7.47 25.32 3.33
C ASP A 299 6.10 24.68 2.98
N LEU A 300 6.03 23.98 1.84
CA LEU A 300 4.82 23.28 1.38
C LEU A 300 4.40 22.14 2.32
N LEU A 301 5.35 21.40 2.90
CA LEU A 301 5.05 20.34 3.86
C LEU A 301 4.61 20.91 5.21
N GLN A 302 5.17 22.03 5.65
CA GLN A 302 4.78 22.71 6.89
C GLN A 302 3.30 23.17 6.85
N HIS A 303 2.85 23.68 5.69
CA HIS A 303 1.47 24.17 5.52
C HIS A 303 0.52 23.18 4.81
N ARG A 304 0.92 21.91 4.64
CA ARG A 304 0.22 20.90 3.81
C ARG A 304 -1.29 20.79 4.08
N GLY A 305 -1.71 20.80 5.35
CA GLY A 305 -3.12 20.62 5.72
C GLY A 305 -4.02 21.78 5.32
N PHE A 306 -3.48 23.00 5.26
CA PHE A 306 -4.18 24.18 4.75
C PHE A 306 -4.19 24.19 3.22
N LEU A 307 -3.04 23.91 2.60
CA LEU A 307 -2.88 23.90 1.15
C LEU A 307 -3.76 22.84 0.48
N LEU A 308 -3.89 21.65 1.07
CA LEU A 308 -4.79 20.61 0.58
C LEU A 308 -6.26 21.03 0.68
N LYS A 309 -6.71 21.56 1.82
CA LYS A 309 -8.08 22.06 1.98
C LYS A 309 -8.43 23.10 0.92
N ASN A 310 -7.56 24.10 0.70
CA ASN A 310 -7.80 25.13 -0.31
C ASN A 310 -7.82 24.56 -1.73
N ALA A 311 -6.93 23.60 -2.04
CA ALA A 311 -6.88 22.96 -3.35
C ALA A 311 -8.11 22.08 -3.65
N PHE A 312 -8.78 21.52 -2.62
CA PHE A 312 -10.08 20.86 -2.79
C PHE A 312 -11.26 21.85 -2.80
N CYS A 313 -11.24 22.89 -1.95
CA CYS A 313 -12.35 23.85 -1.84
C CYS A 313 -12.52 24.76 -3.06
N GLN A 314 -11.45 25.00 -3.84
CA GLN A 314 -11.52 25.88 -5.01
C GLN A 314 -12.35 25.29 -6.18
N GLU A 315 -12.80 24.04 -6.08
CA GLU A 315 -13.75 23.41 -7.02
C GLU A 315 -15.22 23.80 -6.75
N GLY A 316 -15.54 24.42 -5.60
CA GLY A 316 -16.93 24.73 -5.19
C GLY A 316 -17.43 26.16 -5.45
N GLY A 317 -16.63 26.99 -6.13
CA GLY A 317 -16.85 28.44 -6.21
C GLY A 317 -17.07 28.97 -7.63
N GLU A 318 -18.03 28.42 -8.38
CA GLU A 318 -18.60 29.13 -9.53
C GLU A 318 -19.67 30.12 -9.03
N GLU A 319 -19.25 31.36 -8.73
CA GLU A 319 -20.18 32.46 -8.53
C GLU A 319 -20.96 32.70 -9.83
N GLN A 320 -22.26 32.34 -9.84
CA GLN A 320 -23.16 32.75 -10.92
C GLN A 320 -23.39 34.27 -10.85
N PRO A 321 -23.14 35.01 -11.94
CA PRO A 321 -23.42 36.43 -11.95
C PRO A 321 -24.92 36.70 -12.15
N GLY A 322 -25.58 37.19 -11.09
CA GLY A 322 -26.77 38.03 -11.19
C GLY A 322 -28.13 37.33 -11.10
N VAL A 323 -28.70 37.32 -9.89
CA VAL A 323 -30.13 37.53 -9.67
C VAL A 323 -30.27 38.59 -8.56
N GLY A 324 -31.00 39.67 -8.83
CA GLY A 324 -31.16 40.77 -7.88
C GLY A 324 -32.04 40.40 -6.67
N PRO A 325 -31.93 41.11 -5.54
CA PRO A 325 -32.71 40.81 -4.34
C PRO A 325 -34.19 41.19 -4.53
N ALA A 326 -35.05 40.18 -4.62
CA ALA A 326 -36.49 40.36 -4.50
C ALA A 326 -36.87 40.46 -3.01
N GLN A 327 -37.73 41.43 -2.68
CA GLN A 327 -38.16 41.72 -1.32
C GLN A 327 -39.13 40.66 -0.78
N ALA A 328 -39.03 40.38 0.53
CA ALA A 328 -40.14 39.89 1.35
C ALA A 328 -39.98 40.45 2.77
N SER A 329 -41.02 41.10 3.28
CA SER A 329 -41.09 41.76 4.59
C SER A 329 -41.38 40.77 5.74
N PRO A 330 -41.28 41.24 6.99
CA PRO A 330 -42.49 41.25 7.82
C PRO A 330 -42.74 42.58 8.58
N ASP A 331 -43.95 42.72 9.12
CA ASP A 331 -44.55 43.99 9.58
C ASP A 331 -44.14 44.52 10.97
N GLU A 332 -44.28 45.85 11.06
CA GLU A 332 -44.61 46.79 12.16
C GLU A 332 -44.24 46.55 13.65
N GLY A 333 -43.79 47.65 14.28
CA GLY A 333 -43.57 47.77 15.72
C GLY A 333 -42.93 49.09 16.20
N THR A 334 -43.51 50.25 15.86
CA THR A 334 -43.13 51.62 16.32
C THR A 334 -43.78 51.93 17.71
N PRO A 335 -43.50 53.03 18.47
CA PRO A 335 -42.74 54.26 18.15
C PRO A 335 -41.84 54.91 19.25
N GLY A 336 -41.15 56.02 18.87
CA GLY A 336 -40.49 57.02 19.75
C GLY A 336 -39.12 57.49 19.23
N GLN A 337 -39.02 58.57 18.41
CA GLN A 337 -38.62 59.96 18.81
C GLN A 337 -37.27 60.03 19.57
N ASP A 338 -36.18 60.64 19.08
CA ASP A 338 -36.05 62.08 18.75
C ASP A 338 -34.82 62.48 17.87
N SER A 339 -35.09 63.36 16.89
CA SER A 339 -34.42 64.64 16.50
C SER A 339 -32.87 64.88 16.40
N ALA A 340 -32.47 65.41 15.21
CA ALA A 340 -31.33 66.32 14.88
C ALA A 340 -29.86 65.81 14.98
N GLY A 341 -28.89 66.25 14.15
CA GLY A 341 -28.92 67.12 12.95
C GLY A 341 -27.50 67.54 12.47
N GLN A 342 -27.42 68.10 11.25
CA GLN A 342 -26.32 68.93 10.65
C GLN A 342 -25.02 68.32 10.04
N ASP A 343 -24.92 68.54 8.72
CA ASP A 343 -23.87 69.25 7.96
C ASP A 343 -22.44 68.69 7.66
N SER A 344 -22.15 68.68 6.34
CA SER A 344 -20.84 68.60 5.63
C SER A 344 -20.10 69.98 5.65
N PRO A 345 -19.07 70.31 4.82
CA PRO A 345 -18.19 69.55 3.90
C PRO A 345 -16.68 69.77 4.26
N GLY A 346 -15.61 69.58 3.47
CA GLY A 346 -15.34 69.44 2.03
C GLY A 346 -13.85 69.76 1.74
N GLN A 347 -13.49 69.92 0.44
CA GLN A 347 -12.16 70.31 -0.11
C GLN A 347 -11.06 69.22 -0.08
N ASP A 348 -10.13 69.08 -1.04
CA ASP A 348 -9.96 69.39 -2.48
C ASP A 348 -8.43 69.43 -2.72
N PHE A 349 -7.94 69.07 -3.92
CA PHE A 349 -6.93 69.81 -4.72
C PHE A 349 -6.34 68.97 -5.88
N LEU A 350 -6.62 69.44 -7.11
CA LEU A 350 -5.83 69.51 -8.37
C LEU A 350 -4.49 68.70 -8.50
N GLY A 351 -4.09 68.14 -9.65
CA GLY A 351 -4.59 68.19 -11.05
C GLY A 351 -3.49 68.63 -12.05
N GLN A 352 -3.36 67.99 -13.24
CA GLN A 352 -2.75 68.57 -14.47
C GLN A 352 -2.85 67.66 -15.73
N ASP A 353 -2.72 68.28 -16.91
CA ASP A 353 -3.22 67.83 -18.23
C ASP A 353 -2.20 67.20 -19.21
N SER A 354 -2.70 66.25 -20.05
CA SER A 354 -2.79 66.17 -21.55
C SER A 354 -1.72 66.83 -22.48
N PRO A 355 -1.78 66.74 -23.86
CA PRO A 355 -2.57 65.92 -24.82
C PRO A 355 -1.74 65.29 -26.00
N GLY A 356 -2.38 64.59 -26.97
CA GLY A 356 -1.73 64.27 -28.27
C GLY A 356 -2.44 63.31 -29.26
N GLN A 357 -3.14 63.89 -30.25
CA GLN A 357 -3.85 63.36 -31.44
C GLN A 357 -3.06 62.36 -32.35
N GLY A 358 -3.64 61.60 -33.31
CA GLY A 358 -5.04 61.48 -33.81
C GLY A 358 -5.17 60.48 -35.01
N SER A 359 -6.37 60.37 -35.61
CA SER A 359 -6.68 59.56 -36.83
C SER A 359 -7.60 60.34 -37.78
N PRO A 360 -7.58 60.11 -39.12
CA PRO A 360 -8.44 59.12 -39.82
C PRO A 360 -7.66 58.39 -40.98
N SER A 361 -8.19 57.68 -42.01
CA SER A 361 -9.55 57.45 -42.56
C SER A 361 -9.65 56.11 -43.37
N SER A 362 -10.86 55.78 -43.86
CA SER A 362 -11.24 54.61 -44.71
C SER A 362 -11.43 55.02 -46.20
N PRO A 363 -11.95 54.19 -47.17
CA PRO A 363 -12.42 52.77 -47.19
C PRO A 363 -11.67 51.98 -48.33
N PRO A 364 -12.20 51.02 -49.16
CA PRO A 364 -13.44 50.21 -49.14
C PRO A 364 -13.34 48.68 -49.48
N VAL A 365 -14.37 47.94 -49.04
CA VAL A 365 -15.11 46.79 -49.64
C VAL A 365 -14.38 45.65 -50.39
N ALA A 366 -14.45 44.44 -49.79
CA ALA A 366 -14.93 43.21 -50.46
C ALA A 366 -15.37 42.12 -49.45
N GLN A 367 -16.61 41.61 -49.57
CA GLN A 367 -17.02 40.28 -49.07
C GLN A 367 -16.54 39.22 -50.11
N GLU A 368 -16.38 37.91 -49.87
CA GLU A 368 -16.80 37.02 -48.77
C GLU A 368 -15.98 35.70 -48.78
N LYS A 369 -16.23 34.80 -47.81
CA LYS A 369 -15.93 33.34 -47.76
C LYS A 369 -14.48 32.87 -47.50
N GLY A 370 -14.30 32.25 -46.32
CA GLY A 370 -13.37 31.11 -46.18
C GLY A 370 -12.70 30.90 -44.81
N CYS A 371 -13.28 30.04 -43.97
CA CYS A 371 -12.62 29.27 -42.88
C CYS A 371 -11.94 30.01 -41.70
N PRO A 372 -12.49 29.95 -40.46
CA PRO A 372 -11.78 30.37 -39.26
C PRO A 372 -10.81 29.28 -38.77
N LEU A 373 -9.50 29.52 -38.93
CA LEU A 373 -8.46 28.81 -38.17
C LEU A 373 -8.55 29.21 -36.69
N ALA A 374 -9.24 28.39 -35.90
CA ALA A 374 -9.41 28.61 -34.47
C ALA A 374 -8.06 28.50 -33.73
N GLY A 375 -7.39 29.63 -33.54
CA GLY A 375 -6.18 29.75 -32.73
C GLY A 375 -6.46 29.35 -31.29
N LYS A 376 -5.88 28.23 -30.84
CA LYS A 376 -5.91 27.81 -29.44
C LYS A 376 -5.07 28.77 -28.59
N ARG A 377 -5.68 29.87 -28.13
CA ARG A 377 -5.17 30.59 -26.96
C ARG A 377 -5.09 29.60 -25.80
N GLN A 378 -3.88 29.38 -25.29
CA GLN A 378 -3.69 28.57 -24.09
C GLN A 378 -4.32 29.34 -22.93
N ARG A 379 -5.34 28.75 -22.30
CA ARG A 379 -6.00 29.34 -21.13
C ARG A 379 -5.12 29.05 -19.92
N GLU A 380 -4.31 30.03 -19.53
CA GLU A 380 -3.53 29.96 -18.29
C GLU A 380 -4.45 29.89 -17.06
N GLY A 381 -3.96 29.26 -15.99
CA GLY A 381 -4.49 29.48 -14.64
C GLY A 381 -5.60 28.56 -14.12
N THR A 382 -6.27 27.73 -14.92
CA THR A 382 -7.24 26.76 -14.35
C THR A 382 -6.50 25.61 -13.69
N LEU A 383 -6.57 25.54 -12.35
CA LEU A 383 -6.01 24.45 -11.57
C LEU A 383 -6.63 23.11 -11.99
N ARG A 384 -5.78 22.08 -12.09
CA ARG A 384 -6.28 20.73 -12.37
C ARG A 384 -6.94 20.20 -11.09
N PRO A 385 -8.18 19.68 -11.16
CA PRO A 385 -8.86 19.17 -9.99
C PRO A 385 -8.07 18.03 -9.35
N LEU A 386 -8.08 17.95 -8.02
CA LEU A 386 -7.27 16.99 -7.24
C LEU A 386 -7.88 15.58 -7.24
N LEU A 387 -7.91 14.99 -8.44
CA LEU A 387 -8.47 13.66 -8.69
C LEU A 387 -7.38 12.58 -8.83
N PRO A 388 -7.70 11.30 -8.53
CA PRO A 388 -6.87 10.16 -8.91
C PRO A 388 -6.38 10.26 -10.36
N PRO A 389 -5.07 10.11 -10.66
CA PRO A 389 -4.53 10.39 -12.00
C PRO A 389 -5.12 9.55 -13.15
N CYS A 390 -5.76 8.42 -12.83
CA CYS A 390 -6.52 7.59 -13.78
C CYS A 390 -7.84 8.21 -14.26
N LEU A 391 -8.43 9.13 -13.49
CA LEU A 391 -9.62 9.89 -13.87
C LEU A 391 -9.27 11.13 -14.70
N ILE A 392 -8.12 11.76 -14.41
CA ILE A 392 -7.60 12.92 -15.16
C ILE A 392 -7.15 12.50 -16.57
N HIS A 393 -6.59 11.29 -16.71
CA HIS A 393 -6.14 10.73 -17.99
C HIS A 393 -6.81 9.37 -18.25
N PRO A 394 -8.12 9.36 -18.56
CA PRO A 394 -8.84 8.12 -18.79
C PRO A 394 -8.26 7.40 -20.01
N ARG A 395 -8.03 6.09 -19.89
CA ARG A 395 -7.72 5.27 -21.07
C ARG A 395 -8.91 5.38 -22.03
N LYS A 396 -8.63 5.68 -23.31
CA LYS A 396 -9.64 5.70 -24.37
C LYS A 396 -10.31 4.32 -24.45
N ARG A 397 -11.47 4.17 -23.81
CA ARG A 397 -12.30 2.98 -23.94
C ARG A 397 -13.15 3.19 -25.19
N LEU A 398 -12.94 2.35 -26.20
CA LEU A 398 -13.91 2.23 -27.28
C LEU A 398 -15.23 1.81 -26.62
N ARG A 399 -16.25 2.67 -26.69
CA ARG A 399 -17.61 2.19 -26.46
C ARG A 399 -17.91 1.24 -27.63
N PRO A 400 -18.40 0.01 -27.38
CA PRO A 400 -19.14 -0.70 -28.41
C PRO A 400 -20.23 0.24 -28.94
N ALA A 401 -20.63 0.08 -30.20
CA ALA A 401 -21.88 0.67 -30.64
C ALA A 401 -22.97 0.28 -29.63
N ALA A 402 -23.88 1.21 -29.30
CA ALA A 402 -25.03 0.84 -28.49
C ALA A 402 -25.72 -0.35 -29.19
N PRO A 403 -26.09 -1.42 -28.46
CA PRO A 403 -26.75 -2.56 -29.08
C PRO A 403 -27.92 -2.03 -29.89
N SER A 404 -27.94 -2.40 -31.16
CA SER A 404 -29.09 -2.12 -32.02
C SER A 404 -30.31 -2.82 -31.42
N THR A 405 -31.50 -2.37 -31.79
CA THR A 405 -32.74 -3.04 -31.36
C THR A 405 -32.83 -4.50 -31.82
N GLY A 406 -32.01 -4.94 -32.79
CA GLY A 406 -31.85 -6.34 -33.17
C GLY A 406 -31.00 -7.15 -32.19
N ASP A 407 -29.90 -6.59 -31.66
CA ASP A 407 -28.98 -7.31 -30.74
C ASP A 407 -29.64 -7.67 -29.40
N SER A 408 -30.75 -7.00 -29.06
CA SER A 408 -31.54 -7.25 -27.84
C SER A 408 -32.67 -8.27 -28.03
N ALA A 409 -32.90 -8.73 -29.27
CA ALA A 409 -33.97 -9.67 -29.63
C ALA A 409 -33.49 -11.12 -29.78
N LEU A 410 -32.17 -11.33 -29.85
CA LEU A 410 -31.54 -12.64 -30.00
C LEU A 410 -31.86 -13.56 -28.81
N THR A 411 -32.75 -14.53 -28.99
CA THR A 411 -33.14 -15.49 -27.93
C THR A 411 -32.23 -16.72 -27.87
N GLY A 412 -31.50 -17.02 -28.95
CA GLY A 412 -30.69 -18.24 -29.09
C GLY A 412 -31.46 -19.46 -29.61
N ASP A 413 -32.80 -19.41 -29.62
CA ASP A 413 -33.69 -20.43 -30.21
C ASP A 413 -34.07 -20.09 -31.67
N GLU A 414 -33.35 -19.17 -32.30
CA GLU A 414 -33.60 -18.71 -33.66
C GLU A 414 -33.23 -19.80 -34.69
N PRO A 415 -34.06 -20.06 -35.72
CA PRO A 415 -33.78 -21.09 -36.70
C PRO A 415 -32.59 -20.68 -37.59
N ILE A 416 -31.45 -21.34 -37.37
CA ILE A 416 -30.26 -21.21 -38.23
C ILE A 416 -30.57 -21.88 -39.58
N SER A 417 -30.53 -21.13 -40.67
CA SER A 417 -30.73 -21.69 -42.01
C SER A 417 -29.51 -22.46 -42.50
N ASP A 418 -29.73 -23.46 -43.36
CA ASP A 418 -28.62 -24.22 -43.95
C ASP A 418 -27.61 -23.31 -44.67
N SER A 419 -28.07 -22.21 -45.30
CA SER A 419 -27.21 -21.21 -45.93
C SER A 419 -26.27 -20.48 -44.96
N GLU A 420 -26.70 -20.25 -43.71
CA GLU A 420 -25.89 -19.64 -42.63
C GLU A 420 -24.84 -20.64 -42.11
N ILE A 421 -25.12 -21.94 -42.20
CA ILE A 421 -24.17 -23.02 -41.87
C ILE A 421 -23.17 -23.23 -43.01
N GLU A 422 -23.66 -23.23 -44.26
CA GLU A 422 -22.87 -23.46 -45.48
C GLU A 422 -21.73 -22.44 -45.65
N GLN A 423 -21.89 -21.18 -45.22
CA GLN A 423 -20.80 -20.19 -45.28
C GLN A 423 -19.55 -20.58 -44.47
N TYR A 424 -19.72 -21.43 -43.44
CA TYR A 424 -18.61 -21.95 -42.62
C TYR A 424 -18.02 -23.24 -43.20
N LEU A 425 -18.69 -23.86 -44.17
CA LEU A 425 -18.20 -25.04 -44.87
C LEU A 425 -17.33 -24.61 -46.05
N ARG A 426 -16.10 -25.13 -46.11
CA ARG A 426 -15.22 -24.88 -47.26
C ARG A 426 -15.80 -25.49 -48.52
N SER A 427 -15.74 -24.74 -49.61
CA SER A 427 -16.20 -25.24 -50.92
C SER A 427 -15.35 -26.43 -51.40
N PRO A 428 -15.87 -27.29 -52.30
CA PRO A 428 -15.09 -28.37 -52.91
C PRO A 428 -13.86 -27.88 -53.69
N GLU A 429 -13.81 -26.59 -54.07
CA GLU A 429 -12.66 -25.96 -54.70
C GLU A 429 -11.61 -25.54 -53.67
N GLU A 430 -12.03 -24.91 -52.57
CA GLU A 430 -11.14 -24.58 -51.45
C GLU A 430 -10.53 -25.84 -50.83
N ILE A 431 -11.29 -26.92 -50.70
CA ILE A 431 -10.79 -28.21 -50.21
C ILE A 431 -9.73 -28.78 -51.17
N ARG A 432 -9.92 -28.67 -52.49
CA ARG A 432 -8.92 -29.10 -53.48
C ARG A 432 -7.68 -28.20 -53.45
N ALA A 433 -7.84 -26.89 -53.35
CA ALA A 433 -6.75 -25.93 -53.22
C ALA A 433 -5.93 -26.17 -51.93
N LEU A 434 -6.60 -26.37 -50.78
CA LEU A 434 -5.98 -26.67 -49.50
C LEU A 434 -5.24 -28.02 -49.53
N ARG A 435 -5.82 -29.06 -50.15
CA ARG A 435 -5.14 -30.35 -50.36
C ARG A 435 -3.90 -30.20 -51.23
N LYS A 436 -3.97 -29.43 -52.33
CA LYS A 436 -2.83 -29.16 -53.21
C LYS A 436 -1.73 -28.38 -52.49
N ALA A 437 -2.09 -27.38 -51.68
CA ALA A 437 -1.15 -26.60 -50.88
C ALA A 437 -0.49 -27.43 -49.76
N LYS A 438 -1.21 -28.39 -49.16
CA LYS A 438 -0.67 -29.33 -48.15
C LYS A 438 0.10 -30.52 -48.74
N ALA A 439 -0.07 -30.82 -50.02
CA ALA A 439 0.64 -31.89 -50.73
C ALA A 439 1.95 -31.41 -51.37
N TRP A 440 2.30 -30.13 -51.22
CA TRP A 440 3.59 -29.60 -51.61
C TRP A 440 4.50 -29.54 -50.37
N PRO A 441 5.66 -30.23 -50.38
CA PRO A 441 6.64 -30.19 -49.28
C PRO A 441 7.44 -28.87 -49.25
#